data_AF-A0A432K6D7-F1
#
_entry.id   AF-A0A432K6D7-F1
#
_cell.length_a   1.000
_cell.length_b   1.000
_cell.length_c   1.000
_cell.angle_alpha   90.00
_cell.angle_beta   90.00
_cell.angle_gamma   90.00
#
_symmetry.space_group_name_H-M   'P 1'
#
loop_
_entity.id
_entity.type
_entity.pdbx_description
1 polymer ?
#
loop_
_entity_poly.entity_id
_entity_poly.type
_entity_poly.pdbx_seq_one_letter_code
_entity_poly.pdbx_strand_id
1 'polypeptide(L)'
;MKKFTFTSTLILGFLLFSSFTKVIPDTRLVDYLGQEKLAILQKNDPDIIVYYNYFLDNSYIIQTLPADKLKGGNYKTLNLPLSAGQVDRKKLNVLKLDIQRKYDQRVYYKIAGSQEVLIFLSEKEFMKKYNAYRKQ
;
A
#
# COMPACT_ATOMS: atom_id res chain seq x y z
N MET A 1 60.09 30.50 -33.84
CA MET A 1 60.03 29.74 -32.57
C MET A 1 58.58 29.71 -32.09
N LYS A 2 57.90 28.56 -32.18
CA LYS A 2 56.49 28.39 -31.80
C LYS A 2 56.40 28.31 -30.27
N LYS A 3 55.64 29.22 -29.63
CA LYS A 3 55.34 29.15 -28.20
C LYS A 3 54.03 28.38 -28.01
N PHE A 4 54.14 27.24 -27.35
CA PHE A 4 53.05 26.36 -26.93
C PHE A 4 52.69 26.74 -25.49
N THR A 5 51.44 27.16 -25.22
CA THR A 5 50.99 27.36 -23.83
C THR A 5 49.57 26.82 -23.65
N PHE A 6 49.53 25.61 -23.09
CA PHE A 6 48.61 25.06 -22.10
C PHE A 6 47.18 25.62 -22.01
N THR A 7 46.24 24.89 -22.59
CA THR A 7 44.81 24.99 -22.27
C THR A 7 44.53 24.23 -20.98
N SER A 8 44.22 24.94 -19.89
CA SER A 8 43.74 24.36 -18.63
C SER A 8 42.26 24.01 -18.78
N THR A 9 41.96 22.72 -18.96
CA THR A 9 40.59 22.21 -19.03
C THR A 9 40.10 21.95 -17.60
N LEU A 10 39.29 22.86 -17.08
CA LEU A 10 38.58 22.69 -15.81
C LEU A 10 37.50 21.61 -16.00
N ILE A 11 37.76 20.38 -15.53
CA ILE A 11 36.77 19.30 -15.53
C ILE A 11 35.74 19.61 -14.44
N LEU A 12 34.61 20.17 -14.87
CA LEU A 12 33.44 20.43 -14.03
C LEU A 12 32.80 19.08 -13.67
N GLY A 13 33.17 18.52 -12.52
CA GLY A 13 32.56 17.31 -11.98
C GLY A 13 31.11 17.58 -11.58
N PHE A 14 30.16 17.25 -12.46
CA PHE A 14 28.75 17.15 -12.12
C PHE A 14 28.57 15.93 -11.19
N LEU A 15 28.68 16.16 -9.88
CA LEU A 15 28.20 15.21 -8.88
C LEU A 15 26.67 15.18 -9.00
N LEU A 16 26.16 14.18 -9.72
CA LEU A 16 24.75 13.83 -9.71
C LEU A 16 24.40 13.33 -8.31
N PHE A 17 24.02 14.24 -7.42
CA PHE A 17 23.34 13.89 -6.19
C PHE A 17 21.93 13.43 -6.56
N SER A 18 21.78 12.14 -6.83
CA SER A 18 20.48 11.49 -6.84
C SER A 18 19.91 11.60 -5.43
N SER A 19 18.98 12.53 -5.22
CA SER A 19 18.18 12.61 -3.99
C SER A 19 17.33 11.35 -3.88
N PHE A 20 17.87 10.30 -3.25
CA PHE A 20 17.09 9.14 -2.87
C PHE A 20 16.13 9.57 -1.75
N THR A 21 14.89 9.86 -2.13
CA THR A 21 13.80 10.02 -1.15
C THR A 21 13.62 8.69 -0.44
N LYS A 22 14.08 8.61 0.81
CA LYS A 22 13.93 7.41 1.64
C LYS A 22 12.45 7.10 1.83
N VAL A 23 12.01 5.93 1.38
CA VAL A 23 10.63 5.47 1.60
C VAL A 23 10.39 5.28 3.09
N ILE A 24 9.38 5.98 3.62
CA ILE A 24 8.96 5.87 5.02
C ILE A 24 7.90 4.77 5.11
N PRO A 25 8.15 3.67 5.84
CA PRO A 25 7.17 2.61 6.00
C PRO A 25 5.99 3.04 6.85
N ASP A 26 4.80 2.57 6.49
CA ASP A 26 3.63 2.65 7.36
C ASP A 26 3.87 1.83 8.64
N THR A 27 3.44 2.35 9.79
CA THR A 27 3.64 1.70 11.10
C THR A 27 2.99 0.31 11.17
N ARG A 28 1.91 0.08 10.41
CA ARG A 28 1.24 -1.23 10.31
C ARG A 28 2.12 -2.29 9.65
N LEU A 29 3.16 -1.90 8.89
CA LEU A 29 4.12 -2.85 8.32
C LEU A 29 5.10 -3.38 9.36
N VAL A 30 5.42 -2.60 10.40
CA VAL A 30 6.24 -3.08 11.52
C VAL A 30 5.52 -4.22 12.24
N ASP A 31 4.23 -4.03 12.49
CA ASP A 31 3.37 -5.01 13.16
C ASP A 31 3.10 -6.28 12.31
N TYR A 32 3.23 -6.19 10.98
CA TYR A 32 3.03 -7.34 10.09
C TYR A 32 4.32 -8.06 9.69
N LEU A 33 5.38 -7.33 9.36
CA LEU A 33 6.65 -7.89 8.84
C LEU A 33 7.73 -7.98 9.92
N GLY A 34 7.64 -7.20 10.99
CA GLY A 34 8.71 -7.01 11.97
C GLY A 34 9.76 -5.99 11.53
N GLN A 35 10.49 -5.43 12.49
CA GLN A 35 11.52 -4.40 12.26
C GLN A 35 12.66 -4.89 11.37
N GLU A 36 13.14 -6.12 11.60
CA GLU A 36 14.29 -6.68 10.86
C GLU A 36 13.99 -6.83 9.37
N LYS A 37 12.88 -7.49 9.03
CA LYS A 37 12.48 -7.67 7.63
C LYS A 37 12.21 -6.34 6.95
N LEU A 38 11.60 -5.39 7.67
CA LEU A 38 11.35 -4.06 7.14
C LEU A 38 12.65 -3.31 6.83
N ALA A 39 13.65 -3.40 7.71
CA ALA A 39 14.97 -2.82 7.48
C ALA A 39 15.67 -3.43 6.25
N ILE A 40 15.55 -4.75 6.06
CA ILE A 40 16.07 -5.44 4.86
C ILE A 40 15.40 -4.89 3.60
N LEU A 41 14.06 -4.77 3.60
CA LEU A 41 13.32 -4.22 2.45
C LEU A 41 13.69 -2.76 2.20
N GLN A 42 13.83 -1.92 3.23
CA GLN A 42 14.22 -0.52 3.06
C GLN A 42 15.58 -0.37 2.38
N LYS A 43 16.51 -1.28 2.65
CA LYS A 43 17.86 -1.26 2.08
C LYS A 43 17.91 -1.83 0.67
N ASN A 44 17.21 -2.95 0.44
CA ASN A 44 17.42 -3.77 -0.75
C ASN A 44 16.30 -3.62 -1.80
N ASP A 45 15.07 -3.35 -1.38
CA ASP A 45 13.90 -3.25 -2.25
C ASP A 45 12.84 -2.29 -1.66
N PRO A 46 13.11 -0.97 -1.67
CA PRO A 46 12.20 0.02 -1.10
C PRO A 46 10.88 0.13 -1.86
N ASP A 47 10.80 -0.37 -3.11
CA ASP A 47 9.59 -0.35 -3.92
C ASP A 47 8.52 -1.31 -3.39
N ILE A 48 8.92 -2.43 -2.78
CA ILE A 48 7.99 -3.31 -2.04
C ILE A 48 7.30 -2.54 -0.90
N ILE A 49 8.01 -1.65 -0.22
CA ILE A 49 7.42 -0.83 0.86
C ILE A 49 6.42 0.16 0.28
N VAL A 50 6.71 0.78 -0.87
CA VAL A 50 5.75 1.65 -1.55
C VAL A 50 4.49 0.88 -1.92
N TYR A 51 4.63 -0.34 -2.44
CA TYR A 51 3.50 -1.22 -2.73
C TYR A 51 2.66 -1.48 -1.49
N TYR A 52 3.28 -1.89 -0.38
CA TYR A 52 2.54 -2.22 0.83
C TYR A 52 1.90 -1.01 1.51
N ASN A 53 2.59 0.13 1.55
CA ASN A 53 2.03 1.39 2.03
C ASN A 53 0.75 1.73 1.26
N TYR A 54 0.79 1.62 -0.07
CA TYR A 54 -0.39 1.84 -0.90
C TYR A 54 -1.47 0.79 -0.64
N PHE A 55 -1.09 -0.48 -0.53
CA PHE A 55 -2.00 -1.60 -0.30
C PHE A 55 -2.83 -1.45 0.97
N LEU A 56 -2.21 -0.98 2.06
CA LEU A 56 -2.84 -0.89 3.37
C LEU A 56 -4.12 -0.06 3.40
N ASP A 57 -4.26 0.95 2.52
CA ASP A 57 -5.43 1.83 2.48
C ASP A 57 -6.23 1.76 1.17
N ASN A 58 -5.65 1.21 0.10
CA ASN A 58 -6.23 1.24 -1.25
C ASN A 58 -6.62 -0.15 -1.79
N SER A 59 -6.38 -1.23 -1.05
CA SER A 59 -6.75 -2.60 -1.45
C SER A 59 -8.21 -2.95 -1.20
N TYR A 60 -8.97 -2.09 -0.50
CA TYR A 60 -10.35 -2.36 -0.12
C TYR A 60 -11.23 -1.10 -0.17
N ILE A 61 -12.54 -1.33 -0.10
CA ILE A 61 -13.58 -0.33 0.09
C ILE A 61 -14.41 -0.77 1.29
N ILE A 62 -14.88 0.19 2.09
CA ILE A 62 -15.89 -0.05 3.13
C ILE A 62 -17.15 0.65 2.69
N GLN A 63 -18.26 -0.08 2.73
CA GLN A 63 -19.56 0.44 2.30
C GLN A 63 -20.63 0.02 3.30
N THR A 64 -21.45 0.99 3.74
CA THR A 64 -22.67 0.70 4.49
C THR A 64 -23.73 0.15 3.53
N LEU A 65 -24.35 -0.96 3.90
CA LEU A 65 -25.46 -1.55 3.17
C LEU A 65 -26.72 -1.59 4.05
N PRO A 66 -27.92 -1.43 3.46
CA PRO A 66 -29.17 -1.71 4.15
C PRO A 66 -29.20 -3.12 4.76
N ALA A 67 -29.80 -3.26 5.95
CA ALA A 67 -29.78 -4.50 6.72
C ALA A 67 -30.40 -5.70 5.98
N ASP A 68 -31.40 -5.46 5.13
CA ASP A 68 -32.03 -6.46 4.25
C ASP A 68 -31.05 -7.00 3.19
N LYS A 69 -30.20 -6.15 2.62
CA LYS A 69 -29.16 -6.56 1.65
C LYS A 69 -28.06 -7.39 2.29
N LEU A 70 -27.77 -7.14 3.57
CA LEU A 70 -26.80 -7.94 4.33
C LEU A 70 -27.35 -9.33 4.67
N LYS A 71 -28.64 -9.48 4.97
CA LYS A 71 -29.22 -10.76 5.37
C LYS A 71 -29.29 -11.77 4.22
N GLY A 72 -29.52 -11.33 2.98
CA GLY A 72 -29.70 -12.21 1.83
C GLY A 72 -28.44 -12.85 1.23
N GLY A 73 -27.23 -12.39 1.61
CA GLY A 73 -25.98 -12.88 1.02
C GLY A 73 -25.21 -13.88 1.90
N ASN A 74 -24.67 -14.94 1.28
CA ASN A 74 -23.71 -15.88 1.89
C ASN A 74 -22.29 -15.30 1.94
N TYR A 75 -22.14 -14.14 2.58
CA TYR A 75 -20.82 -13.54 2.81
C TYR A 75 -20.19 -14.11 4.08
N LYS A 76 -18.87 -14.33 4.04
CA LYS A 76 -18.09 -14.58 5.25
C LYS A 76 -18.10 -13.33 6.15
N THR A 77 -18.04 -13.53 7.46
CA THR A 77 -18.03 -12.44 8.44
C THR A 77 -16.61 -12.21 8.96
N LEU A 78 -16.18 -10.96 9.05
CA LEU A 78 -14.93 -10.53 9.67
C LEU A 78 -15.22 -9.80 10.99
N ASN A 79 -14.34 -10.00 11.96
CA ASN A 79 -14.28 -9.19 13.17
C ASN A 79 -13.23 -8.10 12.95
N LEU A 80 -13.67 -6.87 12.75
CA LEU A 80 -12.79 -5.71 12.52
C LEU A 80 -12.90 -4.73 13.69
N PRO A 81 -11.87 -3.89 13.93
CA PRO A 81 -11.96 -2.84 14.94
C PRO A 81 -13.08 -1.86 14.56
N LEU A 82 -14.00 -1.62 15.50
CA LEU A 82 -15.08 -0.66 15.33
C LEU A 82 -14.89 0.55 16.25
N SER A 83 -15.38 1.70 15.79
CA SER A 83 -15.57 2.92 16.55
C SER A 83 -16.96 3.48 16.22
N ALA A 84 -17.80 3.68 17.25
CA ALA A 84 -19.18 4.14 17.08
C ALA A 84 -20.02 3.33 16.04
N GLY A 85 -19.78 2.01 15.96
CA GLY A 85 -20.51 1.11 15.05
C GLY A 85 -20.02 1.08 13.60
N GLN A 86 -18.91 1.77 13.28
CA GLN A 86 -18.26 1.77 11.97
C GLN A 86 -16.82 1.28 12.08
N VAL A 87 -16.24 0.78 10.98
CA VAL A 87 -14.85 0.32 10.98
C VAL A 87 -13.88 1.47 11.27
N ASP A 88 -13.07 1.27 12.29
CA ASP A 88 -11.94 2.14 12.60
C ASP A 88 -10.78 1.83 11.65
N ARG A 89 -10.79 2.51 10.49
CA ARG A 89 -9.76 2.35 9.45
C ARG A 89 -8.34 2.66 9.94
N LYS A 90 -8.19 3.50 10.98
CA LYS A 90 -6.87 3.82 11.54
C LYS A 90 -6.27 2.66 12.33
N LYS A 91 -7.12 1.81 12.90
CA LYS A 91 -6.70 0.59 13.62
C LYS A 91 -6.68 -0.66 12.75
N LEU A 92 -7.23 -0.59 11.54
CA LEU A 92 -7.29 -1.71 10.63
C LEU A 92 -5.92 -1.97 9.98
N ASN A 93 -5.37 -3.16 10.21
CA ASN A 93 -4.24 -3.70 9.46
C ASN A 93 -4.74 -4.81 8.52
N VAL A 94 -5.02 -4.44 7.27
CA VAL A 94 -5.66 -5.33 6.29
C VAL A 94 -4.78 -6.51 5.87
N LEU A 95 -3.45 -6.40 6.04
CA LEU A 95 -2.50 -7.48 5.76
C LEU A 95 -2.66 -8.68 6.71
N LYS A 96 -3.30 -8.48 7.86
CA LYS A 96 -3.57 -9.54 8.84
C LYS A 96 -4.86 -10.33 8.58
N LEU A 97 -5.66 -9.95 7.59
CA LEU A 97 -6.98 -10.56 7.36
C LEU A 97 -6.95 -11.88 6.56
N ASP A 98 -5.78 -12.35 6.13
CA ASP A 98 -5.58 -13.56 5.31
C ASP A 98 -6.60 -13.69 4.16
N ILE A 99 -6.87 -12.58 3.48
CA ILE A 99 -7.82 -12.52 2.37
C ILE A 99 -7.13 -12.95 1.09
N GLN A 100 -7.56 -14.08 0.53
CA GLN A 100 -7.13 -14.49 -0.80
C GLN A 100 -7.79 -13.62 -1.88
N ARG A 101 -7.00 -12.76 -2.52
CA ARG A 101 -7.44 -11.98 -3.69
C ARG A 101 -7.79 -12.89 -4.85
N LYS A 102 -8.84 -12.51 -5.58
CA LYS A 102 -9.15 -13.06 -6.90
C LYS A 102 -8.64 -12.12 -7.97
N TYR A 103 -8.24 -12.67 -9.11
CA TYR A 103 -7.60 -11.88 -10.16
C TYR A 103 -8.52 -10.79 -10.73
N ASP A 104 -9.77 -11.14 -11.03
CA ASP A 104 -10.74 -10.31 -11.75
C ASP A 104 -12.03 -10.03 -10.96
N GLN A 105 -12.18 -10.61 -9.77
CA GLN A 105 -13.38 -10.48 -8.94
C GLN A 105 -13.08 -9.81 -7.60
N ARG A 106 -14.02 -8.98 -7.14
CA ARG A 106 -14.01 -8.44 -5.76
C ARG A 106 -14.45 -9.52 -4.78
N VAL A 107 -13.92 -9.45 -3.57
CA VAL A 107 -14.30 -10.35 -2.47
C VAL A 107 -15.04 -9.55 -1.41
N TYR A 108 -16.18 -10.06 -0.96
CA TYR A 108 -17.08 -9.34 -0.06
C TYR A 108 -17.15 -10.03 1.30
N TYR A 109 -17.03 -9.24 2.36
CA TYR A 109 -17.14 -9.69 3.73
C TYR A 109 -18.11 -8.81 4.51
N LYS A 110 -18.98 -9.44 5.30
CA LYS A 110 -19.75 -8.73 6.32
C LYS A 110 -18.84 -8.37 7.48
N ILE A 111 -19.09 -7.25 8.13
CA ILE A 111 -18.36 -6.85 9.32
C ILE A 111 -19.26 -7.06 10.54
N ALA A 112 -18.84 -7.93 11.45
CA ALA A 112 -19.58 -8.22 12.67
C ALA A 112 -19.83 -6.95 13.47
N GLY A 113 -21.05 -6.78 13.99
CA GLY A 113 -21.42 -5.62 14.81
C GLY A 113 -21.61 -4.31 14.05
N SER A 114 -21.67 -4.32 12.71
CA SER A 114 -21.92 -3.13 11.89
C SER A 114 -22.87 -3.43 10.73
N GLN A 115 -23.34 -2.37 10.06
CA GLN A 115 -24.06 -2.47 8.77
C GLN A 115 -23.11 -2.32 7.57
N GLU A 116 -21.81 -2.49 7.79
CA GLU A 116 -20.80 -2.30 6.76
C GLU A 116 -20.33 -3.62 6.16
N VAL A 117 -19.91 -3.55 4.91
CA VAL A 117 -19.16 -4.60 4.22
C VAL A 117 -17.76 -4.11 3.89
N LEU A 118 -16.80 -5.02 4.03
CA LEU A 118 -15.47 -4.86 3.46
C LEU A 118 -15.48 -5.50 2.08
N ILE A 119 -15.16 -4.70 1.07
CA ILE A 119 -15.07 -5.10 -0.33
C ILE A 119 -13.58 -5.07 -0.70
N PHE A 120 -12.96 -6.24 -0.78
CA PHE A 120 -11.58 -6.37 -1.21
C PHE A 120 -11.50 -6.29 -2.73
N LEU A 121 -10.64 -5.41 -3.25
CA LEU A 121 -10.49 -5.21 -4.69
C LEU A 121 -9.88 -6.44 -5.35
N SER A 122 -10.28 -6.69 -6.60
CA SER A 122 -9.63 -7.71 -7.41
C SER A 122 -8.17 -7.36 -7.67
N GLU A 123 -7.38 -8.36 -8.09
CA GLU A 123 -5.98 -8.12 -8.41
C GLU A 123 -5.81 -7.05 -9.48
N LYS A 124 -6.55 -7.21 -10.58
CA LYS A 124 -6.59 -6.33 -11.73
C LYS A 124 -6.98 -4.91 -11.37
N GLU A 125 -8.02 -4.73 -10.55
CA GLU A 125 -8.47 -3.40 -10.13
C GLU A 125 -7.44 -2.68 -9.27
N PHE A 126 -6.89 -3.36 -8.26
CA PHE A 126 -5.87 -2.79 -7.40
C PHE A 126 -4.62 -2.43 -8.20
N MET A 127 -4.12 -3.33 -9.06
CA MET A 127 -2.92 -3.06 -9.86
C MET A 127 -3.12 -1.89 -10.82
N LYS A 128 -4.31 -1.74 -11.42
CA LYS A 128 -4.64 -0.55 -12.22
C LYS A 128 -4.50 0.73 -11.39
N LYS A 129 -5.02 0.74 -10.16
CA LYS A 129 -4.94 1.90 -9.25
C LYS A 129 -3.49 2.17 -8.80
N TYR A 130 -2.77 1.14 -8.38
CA TYR A 130 -1.38 1.25 -7.95
C TYR A 130 -0.46 1.75 -9.08
N ASN A 131 -0.62 1.24 -10.29
CA ASN A 131 0.16 1.70 -11.44
C ASN A 131 -0.15 3.16 -11.82
N ALA A 132 -1.38 3.63 -11.60
CA ALA A 132 -1.71 5.03 -11.79
C ALA A 132 -1.10 5.92 -10.70
N TYR A 133 -1.05 5.44 -9.45
CA TYR A 133 -0.38 6.11 -8.34
C TYR A 133 1.14 6.24 -8.59
N ARG A 134 1.80 5.19 -9.07
CA ARG A 134 3.25 5.18 -9.36
C ARG A 134 3.69 6.07 -10.54
N LYS A 135 2.75 6.63 -11.30
CA LYS A 135 3.03 7.52 -12.44
C LYS A 135 2.92 9.01 -12.10
N GLN A 136 2.48 9.34 -10.88
CA GLN A 136 2.39 10.71 -10.36
C GLN A 136 3.74 11.14 -9.80
#